data_AF-A0A067MVC6-F1
#
_entry.id   AF-A0A067MVC6-F1
#
_cell.length_a   1.000
_cell.length_b   1.000
_cell.length_c   1.000
_cell.angle_alpha   90.00
_cell.angle_beta   90.00
_cell.angle_gamma   90.00
#
_symmetry.space_group_name_H-M   'P 1'
#
loop_
_entity.id
_entity.type
_entity.pdbx_description
1 polymer ?
#
loop_
_entity_poly.entity_id
_entity_poly.type
_entity_poly.pdbx_seq_one_letter_code
_entity_poly.pdbx_strand_id
1 'polypeptide(L)'
;MKYMPNMDVYMDYCANQSSATKTLRALRTGRPELEARLKELRQDPVVRNLDLSSYLPIPTRRIARYPILLRQIAKYSESDEDRANIEHSTTVVEGILSAINERIRDRESDERLEEISKNLWIGEGRLDLTAPTRIMGKRRLLKEGPLTKTKSGRKLQAFLFNDIFMLTDASVSSLYRMPLPLGEIGVKEMPQDDLAFAVAITYPRGGDDIRLRATSLQDCRDWINALEGAKQAEKRYRHPQALSVYAEQAEV
;
A
#
# COMPACT_ATOMS: atom_id res chain seq x y z
N MET A 1 31.20 -4.13 -3.76
CA MET A 1 30.06 -4.82 -3.09
C MET A 1 30.09 -4.80 -1.56
N LYS A 2 31.25 -4.64 -0.88
CA LYS A 2 31.42 -4.74 0.60
C LYS A 2 30.45 -3.95 1.49
N TYR A 3 29.87 -2.84 1.02
CA TYR A 3 29.07 -1.93 1.85
C TYR A 3 27.56 -1.94 1.55
N MET A 4 27.11 -2.65 0.50
CA MET A 4 25.69 -2.68 0.12
C MET A 4 24.78 -3.35 1.17
N PRO A 5 25.19 -4.44 1.84
CA PRO A 5 24.35 -5.06 2.88
C PRO A 5 24.05 -4.14 4.08
N ASN A 6 24.89 -3.13 4.33
CA ASN A 6 24.67 -2.20 5.44
C ASN A 6 23.64 -1.11 5.10
N MET A 7 23.11 -1.08 3.87
CA MET A 7 22.10 -0.10 3.46
C MET A 7 20.70 -0.41 4.01
N ASP A 8 20.51 -1.54 4.70
CA ASP A 8 19.26 -1.90 5.37
C ASP A 8 18.80 -0.85 6.40
N VAL A 9 19.73 -0.06 6.95
CA VAL A 9 19.42 1.09 7.83
C VAL A 9 18.52 2.13 7.14
N TYR A 10 18.55 2.23 5.81
CA TYR A 10 17.66 3.10 5.05
C TYR A 10 16.21 2.62 5.08
N MET A 11 15.94 1.33 5.33
CA MET A 11 14.58 0.79 5.40
C MET A 11 13.76 1.44 6.51
N ASP A 12 14.26 1.39 7.75
CA ASP A 12 13.55 1.99 8.88
C ASP A 12 13.44 3.50 8.75
N TYR A 13 14.51 4.15 8.30
CA TYR A 13 14.52 5.59 8.14
C TYR A 13 13.48 6.05 7.10
N CYS A 14 13.47 5.45 5.91
CA CYS A 14 12.57 5.84 4.83
C CYS A 14 11.11 5.47 5.16
N ALA A 15 10.86 4.32 5.78
CA ALA A 15 9.52 3.91 6.23
C ALA A 15 8.93 4.92 7.24
N ASN A 16 9.75 5.47 8.13
CA ASN A 16 9.29 6.40 9.17
C ASN A 16 9.33 7.88 8.74
N GLN A 17 9.89 8.21 7.58
CA GLN A 17 10.14 9.60 7.14
C GLN A 17 8.87 10.46 7.09
N SER A 18 7.76 9.90 6.58
CA SER A 18 6.46 10.59 6.52
C SER A 18 5.94 10.90 7.93
N SER A 19 5.96 9.89 8.81
CA SER A 19 5.55 10.03 10.22
C SER A 19 6.42 11.07 10.95
N ALA A 20 7.75 10.98 10.84
CA ALA A 20 8.66 11.94 11.47
C ALA A 20 8.40 13.38 11.02
N THR A 21 8.07 13.58 9.74
CA THR A 21 7.73 14.92 9.19
C THR A 21 6.42 15.44 9.79
N LYS A 22 5.39 14.60 9.88
CA LYS A 22 4.10 14.95 10.53
C LYS A 22 4.31 15.28 12.01
N THR A 23 5.08 14.47 12.73
CA THR A 23 5.41 14.68 14.15
C THR A 23 6.16 15.99 14.36
N LEU A 24 7.18 16.28 13.54
CA LEU A 24 7.92 17.54 13.62
C LEU A 24 6.99 18.74 13.43
N ARG A 25 6.10 18.68 12.43
CA ARG A 25 5.11 19.75 12.19
C ARG A 25 4.18 19.95 13.40
N ALA A 26 3.64 18.87 13.96
CA ALA A 26 2.77 18.94 15.13
C ALA A 26 3.48 19.50 16.36
N LEU A 27 4.73 19.07 16.62
CA LEU A 27 5.53 19.56 17.74
C LEU A 27 5.88 21.05 17.60
N ARG A 28 6.19 21.52 16.39
CA ARG A 28 6.46 22.95 16.13
C ARG A 28 5.24 23.82 16.41
N THR A 29 4.05 23.36 16.03
CA THR A 29 2.80 24.08 16.31
C THR A 29 2.43 24.04 17.80
N GLY A 30 2.68 22.91 18.48
CA GLY A 30 2.31 22.73 19.89
C GLY A 30 3.34 23.24 20.91
N ARG A 31 4.60 23.52 20.50
CA ARG A 31 5.69 23.89 21.41
C ARG A 31 6.51 25.07 20.85
N PRO A 32 6.16 26.32 21.23
CA PRO A 32 6.89 27.51 20.78
C PRO A 32 8.38 27.52 21.14
N GLU A 33 8.75 26.93 22.29
CA GLU A 33 10.13 26.80 22.73
C GLU A 33 10.97 25.97 21.74
N LEU A 34 10.40 24.88 21.21
CA LEU A 34 11.07 24.06 20.20
C LEU A 34 11.29 24.87 18.92
N GLU A 35 10.29 25.62 18.47
CA GLU A 35 10.42 26.47 17.28
C GLU A 35 11.52 27.54 17.46
N ALA A 36 11.59 28.16 18.63
CA ALA A 36 12.65 29.13 18.94
C ALA A 36 14.04 28.49 18.90
N ARG A 37 14.20 27.31 19.53
CA ARG A 37 15.48 26.57 19.50
C ARG A 37 15.87 26.11 18.10
N LEU A 38 14.91 25.68 17.27
CA LEU A 38 15.18 25.35 15.87
C LEU A 38 15.62 26.57 15.07
N LYS A 39 15.05 27.76 15.32
CA LYS A 39 15.50 29.00 14.68
C LYS A 39 16.91 29.41 15.11
N GLU A 40 17.24 29.25 16.38
CA GLU A 40 18.60 29.49 16.89
C GLU A 40 19.61 28.55 16.23
N LEU A 41 19.32 27.24 16.16
CA LEU A 41 20.19 26.26 15.52
C LEU A 41 20.44 26.56 14.04
N ARG A 42 19.50 27.18 13.32
CA ARG A 42 19.70 27.59 11.92
C ARG A 42 20.82 28.61 11.73
N GLN A 43 21.15 29.38 12.77
CA GLN A 43 22.21 30.38 12.72
C GLN A 43 23.61 29.75 12.76
N ASP A 44 23.71 28.46 13.10
CA ASP A 44 24.97 27.73 13.03
C ASP A 44 25.46 27.62 11.56
N PRO A 45 26.68 28.06 11.23
CA PRO A 45 27.22 27.93 9.88
C PRO A 45 27.24 26.49 9.35
N VAL A 46 27.36 25.49 10.22
CA VAL A 46 27.39 24.06 9.87
C VAL A 46 26.08 23.63 9.19
N VAL A 47 24.94 24.20 9.60
CA VAL A 47 23.62 23.87 9.03
C VAL A 47 23.24 24.73 7.84
N ARG A 48 24.14 25.59 7.34
CA ARG A 48 23.98 26.34 6.08
C ARG A 48 22.63 27.05 5.94
N ASN A 49 22.08 27.58 7.04
CA ASN A 49 20.75 28.20 7.10
C ASN A 49 19.57 27.31 6.66
N LEU A 50 19.71 25.99 6.65
CA LEU A 50 18.63 25.06 6.31
C LEU A 50 17.83 24.64 7.54
N ASP A 51 16.52 24.52 7.37
CA ASP A 51 15.64 23.97 8.41
C ASP A 51 15.87 22.47 8.61
N LEU A 52 15.60 21.97 9.83
CA LEU A 52 15.62 20.52 10.11
C LEU A 52 14.76 19.74 9.12
N SER A 53 13.59 20.27 8.76
CA SER A 53 12.67 19.67 7.77
C SER A 53 13.32 19.44 6.40
N SER A 54 14.34 20.22 6.03
CA SER A 54 15.07 20.09 4.76
C SER A 54 16.09 18.96 4.78
N TYR A 55 16.57 18.59 5.97
CA TYR A 55 17.53 17.51 6.19
C TYR A 55 16.88 16.14 6.22
N LEU A 56 15.66 16.03 6.78
CA LEU A 56 15.00 14.74 6.94
C LEU A 56 14.86 13.95 5.62
N PRO A 57 14.53 14.55 4.46
CA PRO A 57 14.42 13.81 3.19
C PRO A 57 15.76 13.48 2.54
N ILE A 58 16.91 13.90 3.08
CA ILE A 58 18.22 13.68 2.46
C ILE A 58 18.55 12.19 2.34
N PRO A 59 18.42 11.35 3.39
CA PRO A 59 18.73 9.92 3.28
C PRO A 59 17.88 9.20 2.23
N THR A 60 16.56 9.48 2.17
CA THR A 60 15.66 8.92 1.14
C THR A 60 16.07 9.34 -0.27
N ARG A 61 16.42 10.62 -0.47
CA ARG A 61 16.93 11.10 -1.77
C ARG A 61 18.29 10.49 -2.11
N ARG A 62 19.13 10.22 -1.11
CA ARG A 62 20.47 9.67 -1.31
C ARG A 62 20.41 8.24 -1.82
N ILE A 63 19.63 7.38 -1.16
CA ILE A 63 19.48 5.98 -1.58
C ILE A 63 18.89 5.88 -2.99
N ALA A 64 17.91 6.74 -3.32
CA ALA A 64 17.31 6.81 -4.66
C ALA A 64 18.25 7.32 -5.76
N ARG A 65 19.33 8.03 -5.41
CA ARG A 65 20.32 8.53 -6.38
C ARG A 65 21.37 7.49 -6.77
N TYR A 66 21.63 6.50 -5.93
CA TYR A 66 22.70 5.52 -6.19
C TYR A 66 22.52 4.76 -7.51
N PRO A 67 21.33 4.26 -7.90
CA PRO A 67 21.18 3.58 -9.19
C PRO A 67 21.52 4.48 -10.38
N ILE A 68 21.16 5.76 -10.32
CA ILE A 68 21.44 6.74 -11.38
C ILE A 68 22.96 6.96 -11.51
N LEU A 69 23.63 7.16 -10.37
CA LEU A 69 25.08 7.37 -10.35
C LEU A 69 25.85 6.13 -10.79
N LEU A 70 25.44 4.94 -10.34
CA LEU A 70 26.08 3.67 -10.72
C LEU A 70 25.91 3.39 -12.21
N ARG A 71 24.71 3.58 -12.78
CA ARG A 71 24.49 3.47 -14.23
C ARG A 71 25.35 4.43 -15.02
N GLN A 72 25.54 5.66 -14.52
CA GLN A 72 26.42 6.62 -15.17
C GLN A 72 27.88 6.14 -15.14
N ILE A 73 28.37 5.63 -13.99
CA ILE A 73 29.75 5.12 -13.89
C ILE A 73 29.94 3.92 -14.84
N ALA A 74 29.02 2.95 -14.83
CA ALA A 74 29.08 1.77 -15.69
C ALA A 74 29.21 2.13 -17.19
N LYS A 75 28.56 3.21 -17.63
CA LYS A 75 28.63 3.70 -19.01
C LYS A 75 30.04 4.16 -19.43
N TYR A 76 30.84 4.65 -18.49
CA TYR A 76 32.20 5.16 -18.75
C TYR A 76 33.30 4.23 -18.23
N SER A 77 32.95 3.00 -17.80
CA SER A 77 33.91 1.98 -17.39
C SER A 77 34.41 1.21 -18.60
N GLU A 78 35.73 1.20 -18.82
CA GLU A 78 36.37 0.49 -19.94
C GLU A 78 36.59 -1.01 -19.65
N SER A 79 36.69 -1.38 -18.37
CA SER A 79 36.84 -2.77 -17.93
C SER A 79 35.48 -3.48 -17.87
N ASP A 80 35.38 -4.61 -18.56
CA ASP A 80 34.19 -5.47 -18.53
C ASP A 80 33.90 -6.02 -17.13
N GLU A 81 34.95 -6.33 -16.36
CA GLU A 81 34.83 -6.80 -14.98
C GLU A 81 34.26 -5.71 -14.06
N ASP A 82 34.76 -4.48 -14.21
CA ASP A 82 34.26 -3.34 -13.42
C ASP A 82 32.80 -3.03 -13.77
N ARG A 83 32.47 -3.04 -15.07
CA ARG A 83 31.10 -2.83 -15.54
C ARG A 83 30.15 -3.86 -14.95
N ALA A 84 30.48 -5.15 -15.00
CA ALA A 84 29.67 -6.22 -14.42
C ALA A 84 29.49 -6.04 -12.89
N ASN A 85 30.54 -5.65 -12.18
CA ASN A 85 30.48 -5.38 -10.74
C ASN A 85 29.58 -4.18 -10.40
N ILE A 86 29.59 -3.13 -11.23
CA ILE A 86 28.74 -1.94 -11.05
C ILE A 86 27.28 -2.25 -11.38
N GLU A 87 27.02 -3.01 -12.45
CA GLU A 87 25.67 -3.45 -12.82
C GLU A 87 25.05 -4.31 -11.72
N HIS A 88 25.79 -5.29 -11.19
CA HIS A 88 25.32 -6.06 -10.05
C HIS A 88 25.03 -5.18 -8.82
N SER A 89 25.92 -4.23 -8.52
CA SER A 89 25.71 -3.27 -7.42
C SER A 89 24.47 -2.41 -7.64
N THR A 90 24.15 -2.07 -8.89
CA THR A 90 22.94 -1.33 -9.28
C THR A 90 21.69 -2.16 -8.98
N THR A 91 21.66 -3.42 -9.41
CA THR A 91 20.55 -4.35 -9.13
C THR A 91 20.31 -4.52 -7.63
N VAL A 92 21.38 -4.65 -6.83
CA VAL A 92 21.26 -4.75 -5.36
C VAL A 92 20.59 -3.51 -4.77
N VAL A 93 21.02 -2.30 -5.15
CA VAL A 93 20.43 -1.07 -4.63
C VAL A 93 18.97 -0.90 -5.09
N GLU A 94 18.65 -1.26 -6.33
CA GLU A 94 17.28 -1.25 -6.83
C GLU A 94 16.38 -2.23 -6.05
N GLY A 95 16.91 -3.41 -5.70
CA GLY A 95 16.23 -4.36 -4.80
C GLY A 95 15.95 -3.75 -3.43
N ILE A 96 16.92 -3.06 -2.83
CA ILE A 96 16.75 -2.36 -1.55
C ILE A 96 15.70 -1.26 -1.66
N LEU A 97 15.73 -0.45 -2.72
CA LEU A 97 14.71 0.58 -2.96
C LEU A 97 13.31 -0.01 -3.11
N SER A 98 13.19 -1.15 -3.78
CA SER A 98 11.93 -1.88 -3.87
C SER A 98 11.44 -2.32 -2.49
N ALA A 99 12.31 -2.93 -1.68
CA ALA A 99 11.99 -3.35 -0.32
C ALA A 99 11.59 -2.16 0.59
N ILE A 100 12.28 -1.02 0.46
CA ILE A 100 11.92 0.23 1.14
C ILE A 100 10.50 0.65 0.77
N ASN A 101 10.17 0.66 -0.53
CA ASN A 101 8.85 1.05 -1.00
C ASN A 101 7.75 0.11 -0.48
N GLU A 102 7.99 -1.20 -0.45
CA GLU A 102 7.06 -2.14 0.17
C GLU A 102 6.88 -1.87 1.65
N ARG A 103 7.96 -1.61 2.37
CA ARG A 103 7.89 -1.32 3.81
C ARG A 103 7.13 -0.03 4.11
N ILE A 104 7.29 0.99 3.27
CA ILE A 104 6.48 2.22 3.33
C ILE A 104 5.00 1.87 3.12
N ARG A 105 4.67 1.12 2.06
CA ARG A 105 3.28 0.71 1.77
C ARG A 105 2.65 -0.09 2.90
N ASP A 106 3.39 -1.05 3.47
CA ASP A 106 2.90 -1.87 4.57
C ASP A 106 2.63 -1.02 5.81
N ARG A 107 3.51 -0.06 6.12
CA ARG A 107 3.31 0.86 7.25
C ARG A 107 2.11 1.78 7.03
N GLU A 108 1.94 2.34 5.84
CA GLU A 108 0.78 3.17 5.50
C GLU A 108 -0.53 2.36 5.59
N SER A 109 -0.50 1.10 5.14
CA SER A 109 -1.60 0.18 5.32
C SER A 109 -1.91 -0.08 6.79
N ASP A 110 -0.91 -0.29 7.65
CA ASP A 110 -1.12 -0.51 9.09
C ASP A 110 -1.76 0.71 9.77
N GLU A 111 -1.20 1.90 9.54
CA GLU A 111 -1.72 3.15 10.08
C GLU A 111 -3.19 3.34 9.66
N ARG A 112 -3.52 3.00 8.41
CA ARG A 112 -4.90 3.09 7.90
C ARG A 112 -5.82 2.03 8.49
N LEU A 113 -5.37 0.79 8.66
CA LEU A 113 -6.15 -0.28 9.31
C LEU A 113 -6.49 0.08 10.76
N GLU A 114 -5.53 0.63 11.50
CA GLU A 114 -5.76 1.11 12.86
C GLU A 114 -6.81 2.23 12.92
N GLU A 115 -6.74 3.19 11.99
CA GLU A 115 -7.68 4.30 11.91
C GLU A 115 -9.11 3.79 11.66
N ILE A 116 -9.28 2.90 10.67
CA ILE A 116 -10.59 2.31 10.36
C ILE A 116 -11.11 1.51 11.56
N SER A 117 -10.26 0.69 12.19
CA SER A 117 -10.65 -0.14 13.35
C SER A 117 -11.07 0.70 14.57
N LYS A 118 -10.50 1.90 14.75
CA LYS A 118 -10.88 2.82 15.83
C LYS A 118 -12.27 3.42 15.62
N ASN A 119 -12.66 3.65 14.37
CA ASN A 119 -13.91 4.32 14.00
C ASN A 119 -15.08 3.34 13.76
N LEU A 120 -14.78 2.09 13.40
CA LEU A 120 -15.79 1.11 12.99
C LEU A 120 -16.35 0.30 14.17
N TRP A 121 -17.63 0.50 14.46
CA TRP A 121 -18.36 -0.23 15.50
C TRP A 121 -19.24 -1.34 14.93
N ILE A 122 -19.28 -2.49 15.62
CA ILE A 122 -20.17 -3.62 15.34
C ILE A 122 -20.87 -4.01 16.64
N GLY A 123 -22.12 -3.58 16.80
CA GLY A 123 -22.85 -3.76 18.06
C GLY A 123 -22.12 -3.03 19.20
N GLU A 124 -21.76 -3.77 20.25
CA GLU A 124 -21.00 -3.24 21.40
C GLU A 124 -19.48 -3.34 21.24
N GLY A 125 -18.99 -4.00 20.17
CA GLY A 125 -17.56 -4.23 19.92
C GLY A 125 -17.00 -3.40 18.76
N ARG A 126 -15.66 -3.41 18.63
CA ARG A 126 -14.94 -2.85 17.47
C ARG A 126 -14.46 -3.97 16.56
N LEU A 127 -14.48 -3.73 15.25
CA LEU A 127 -13.86 -4.64 14.30
C LEU A 127 -12.36 -4.39 14.26
N ASP A 128 -11.57 -5.34 14.74
CA ASP A 128 -10.12 -5.27 14.63
C ASP A 128 -9.66 -5.73 13.24
N LEU A 129 -9.31 -4.77 12.39
CA LEU A 129 -8.76 -5.04 11.07
C LEU A 129 -7.25 -5.31 11.09
N THR A 130 -6.56 -5.06 12.21
CA THR A 130 -5.11 -5.25 12.36
C THR A 130 -4.73 -6.70 12.63
N ALA A 131 -5.70 -7.50 13.11
CA ALA A 131 -5.52 -8.93 13.30
C ALA A 131 -5.13 -9.64 11.98
N PRO A 132 -4.24 -10.64 12.05
CA PRO A 132 -3.84 -11.41 10.87
C PRO A 132 -5.06 -12.12 10.25
N THR A 133 -5.02 -12.22 8.93
CA THR A 133 -5.99 -12.97 8.13
C THR A 133 -5.79 -14.48 8.34
N ARG A 134 -6.85 -15.25 8.11
CA ARG A 134 -6.84 -16.71 8.30
C ARG A 134 -5.90 -17.46 7.34
N ILE A 135 -5.66 -16.91 6.15
CA ILE A 135 -4.96 -17.61 5.05
C ILE A 135 -3.78 -16.80 4.50
N MET A 136 -3.90 -15.46 4.41
CA MET A 136 -2.93 -14.60 3.70
C MET A 136 -1.95 -13.89 4.64
N GLY A 137 -1.85 -14.33 5.89
CA GLY A 137 -1.01 -13.67 6.90
C GLY A 137 -1.52 -12.28 7.23
N LYS A 138 -0.66 -11.27 7.23
CA LYS A 138 -1.00 -9.89 7.61
C LYS A 138 -2.05 -9.28 6.67
N ARG A 139 -3.07 -8.60 7.23
CA ARG A 139 -4.07 -7.87 6.43
C ARG A 139 -3.43 -6.64 5.81
N ARG A 140 -3.74 -6.36 4.55
CA ARG A 140 -3.28 -5.17 3.83
C ARG A 140 -4.44 -4.51 3.07
N LEU A 141 -4.50 -3.19 3.11
CA LEU A 141 -5.45 -2.40 2.33
C LEU A 141 -4.93 -2.29 0.89
N LEU A 142 -5.73 -2.75 -0.07
CA LEU A 142 -5.39 -2.74 -1.50
C LEU A 142 -6.00 -1.55 -2.22
N LYS A 143 -7.24 -1.19 -1.89
CA LYS A 143 -7.93 -0.01 -2.45
C LYS A 143 -9.02 0.47 -1.49
N GLU A 144 -9.19 1.78 -1.41
CA GLU A 144 -10.33 2.41 -0.74
C GLU A 144 -10.93 3.50 -1.61
N GLY A 145 -12.22 3.79 -1.44
CA GLY A 145 -12.87 4.86 -2.18
C GLY A 145 -14.39 4.89 -2.04
N PRO A 146 -15.02 6.01 -2.43
CA PRO A 146 -16.47 6.16 -2.37
C PRO A 146 -17.13 5.37 -3.50
N LEU A 147 -18.19 4.63 -3.16
CA LEU A 147 -19.05 3.94 -4.13
C LEU A 147 -20.51 4.28 -3.85
N THR A 148 -21.34 4.32 -4.90
CA THR A 148 -22.78 4.57 -4.75
C THR A 148 -23.57 3.32 -5.09
N LYS A 149 -24.49 2.90 -4.22
CA LYS A 149 -25.36 1.76 -4.52
C LYS A 149 -26.37 2.13 -5.61
N THR A 150 -26.33 1.46 -6.76
CA THR A 150 -27.11 1.84 -7.96
C THR A 150 -28.62 1.87 -7.72
N LYS A 151 -29.17 0.91 -6.97
CA LYS A 151 -30.63 0.82 -6.73
C LYS A 151 -31.18 1.89 -5.77
N SER A 152 -30.39 2.34 -4.80
CA SER A 152 -30.87 3.22 -3.72
C SER A 152 -30.19 4.58 -3.67
N GLY A 153 -29.19 4.83 -4.52
CA GLY A 153 -28.37 6.06 -4.50
C GLY A 153 -27.57 6.26 -3.22
N ARG A 154 -27.48 5.24 -2.35
CA ARG A 154 -26.81 5.36 -1.05
C ARG A 154 -25.30 5.47 -1.28
N LYS A 155 -24.70 6.54 -0.77
CA LYS A 155 -23.25 6.72 -0.72
C LYS A 155 -22.66 5.79 0.34
N LEU A 156 -21.65 5.03 -0.07
CA LEU A 156 -20.92 4.08 0.76
C LEU A 156 -19.43 4.39 0.64
N GLN A 157 -18.67 3.97 1.65
CA GLN A 157 -17.22 3.90 1.55
C GLN A 157 -16.84 2.43 1.41
N ALA A 158 -16.03 2.11 0.41
CA ALA A 158 -15.58 0.76 0.12
C ALA A 158 -14.10 0.61 0.47
N PHE A 159 -13.77 -0.56 1.04
CA PHE A 159 -12.42 -0.96 1.37
C PHE A 159 -12.18 -2.38 0.85
N LEU A 160 -11.20 -2.52 -0.01
CA LEU A 160 -10.71 -3.82 -0.47
C LEU A 160 -9.41 -4.13 0.27
N PHE A 161 -9.45 -5.20 1.05
CA PHE A 161 -8.27 -5.79 1.67
C PHE A 161 -7.80 -7.01 0.88
N ASN A 162 -6.67 -7.59 1.26
CA ASN A 162 -6.18 -8.82 0.64
C ASN A 162 -7.07 -10.04 0.90
N ASP A 163 -7.89 -10.06 1.96
CA ASP A 163 -8.73 -11.22 2.33
C ASP A 163 -10.24 -10.96 2.27
N ILE A 164 -10.68 -9.71 2.41
CA ILE A 164 -12.09 -9.32 2.48
C ILE A 164 -12.37 -8.03 1.68
N PHE A 165 -13.60 -7.91 1.17
CA PHE A 165 -14.18 -6.67 0.64
C PHE A 165 -15.23 -6.13 1.62
N MET A 166 -15.05 -4.90 2.08
CA MET A 166 -15.86 -4.29 3.12
C MET A 166 -16.55 -3.02 2.61
N LEU A 167 -17.83 -2.87 2.97
CA LEU A 167 -18.63 -1.68 2.69
C LEU A 167 -19.11 -1.07 4.00
N THR A 168 -18.88 0.22 4.18
CA THR A 168 -19.36 1.00 5.32
C THR A 168 -20.31 2.10 4.85
N ASP A 169 -20.97 2.74 5.80
CA ASP A 169 -21.58 4.03 5.54
C ASP A 169 -20.51 5.10 5.21
N ALA A 170 -20.95 6.26 4.72
CA ALA A 170 -20.04 7.33 4.30
C ALA A 170 -19.19 7.91 5.46
N SER A 171 -19.64 7.77 6.71
CA SER A 171 -18.87 8.22 7.89
C SER A 171 -17.89 7.17 8.42
N VAL A 172 -17.86 5.96 7.84
CA VAL A 172 -17.02 4.83 8.29
C VAL A 172 -17.25 4.51 9.77
N SER A 173 -18.47 4.70 10.25
CA SER A 173 -18.86 4.42 11.64
C SER A 173 -19.52 3.06 11.79
N SER A 174 -20.21 2.62 10.73
CA SER A 174 -20.98 1.38 10.74
C SER A 174 -20.84 0.61 9.43
N LEU A 175 -20.87 -0.71 9.55
CA LEU A 175 -20.90 -1.61 8.40
C LEU A 175 -22.22 -1.47 7.65
N TYR A 176 -22.14 -1.39 6.32
CA TYR A 176 -23.33 -1.52 5.48
C TYR A 176 -23.85 -2.97 5.47
N ARG A 177 -22.91 -3.92 5.41
CA ARG A 177 -23.12 -5.38 5.49
C ARG A 177 -21.87 -6.02 6.11
N MET A 178 -22.00 -7.29 6.50
CA MET A 178 -20.83 -8.09 6.90
C MET A 178 -19.77 -8.07 5.79
N PRO A 179 -18.47 -7.95 6.14
CA PRO A 179 -17.39 -8.02 5.17
C PRO A 179 -17.46 -9.32 4.36
N LEU A 180 -17.24 -9.20 3.05
CA LEU A 180 -17.35 -10.29 2.09
C LEU A 180 -15.97 -10.93 1.85
N PRO A 181 -15.75 -12.22 2.20
CA PRO A 181 -14.51 -12.92 1.87
C PRO A 181 -14.28 -12.98 0.36
N LEU A 182 -13.06 -12.73 -0.12
CA LEU A 182 -12.82 -12.65 -1.57
C LEU A 182 -13.05 -13.99 -2.29
N GLY A 183 -12.84 -15.12 -1.61
CA GLY A 183 -13.17 -16.45 -2.13
C GLY A 183 -14.67 -16.71 -2.36
N GLU A 184 -15.55 -15.89 -1.79
CA GLU A 184 -17.01 -16.05 -1.86
C GLU A 184 -17.68 -15.03 -2.79
N ILE A 185 -16.92 -14.14 -3.43
CA ILE A 185 -17.45 -13.11 -4.31
C ILE A 185 -17.20 -13.40 -5.81
N GLY A 186 -18.13 -12.95 -6.64
CA GLY A 186 -17.98 -12.81 -8.09
C GLY A 186 -18.13 -11.36 -8.49
N VAL A 187 -17.23 -10.86 -9.35
CA VAL A 187 -17.37 -9.52 -9.95
C VAL A 187 -18.05 -9.68 -11.30
N LYS A 188 -19.07 -8.86 -11.57
CA LYS A 188 -19.76 -8.80 -12.86
C LYS A 188 -19.74 -7.37 -13.38
N GLU A 189 -19.27 -7.19 -14.60
CA GLU A 189 -19.39 -5.92 -15.30
C GLU A 189 -20.84 -5.69 -15.76
N MET A 190 -21.25 -4.43 -15.86
CA MET A 190 -22.60 -4.06 -16.28
C MET A 190 -22.58 -3.55 -17.73
N PRO A 191 -23.10 -4.30 -18.73
CA PRO A 191 -23.04 -3.90 -20.14
C PRO A 191 -23.79 -2.61 -20.48
N GLN A 192 -24.70 -2.19 -19.58
CA GLN A 192 -25.58 -1.04 -19.79
C GLN A 192 -25.13 0.21 -19.02
N ASP A 193 -24.13 0.08 -18.13
CA ASP A 193 -23.64 1.18 -17.29
C ASP A 193 -22.15 0.99 -17.01
N ASP A 194 -21.30 1.61 -17.84
CA ASP A 194 -19.83 1.49 -17.76
C ASP A 194 -19.23 2.05 -16.46
N LEU A 195 -20.04 2.79 -15.66
CA LEU A 195 -19.65 3.28 -14.34
C LEU A 195 -20.05 2.30 -13.22
N ALA A 196 -20.76 1.22 -13.53
CA ALA A 196 -21.28 0.29 -12.56
C ALA A 196 -20.70 -1.11 -12.71
N PHE A 197 -20.56 -1.77 -11.57
CA PHE A 197 -20.23 -3.18 -11.48
C PHE A 197 -21.06 -3.82 -10.37
N ALA A 198 -21.18 -5.13 -10.39
CA ALA A 198 -21.88 -5.89 -9.37
C ALA A 198 -20.94 -6.84 -8.65
N VAL A 199 -21.05 -6.88 -7.33
CA VAL A 199 -20.41 -7.89 -6.47
C VAL A 199 -21.47 -8.89 -6.06
N ALA A 200 -21.39 -10.09 -6.63
CA ALA A 200 -22.28 -11.21 -6.36
C ALA A 200 -21.69 -12.10 -5.27
N ILE A 201 -22.53 -12.62 -4.35
CA ILE A 201 -22.10 -13.62 -3.38
C ILE A 201 -22.34 -15.00 -4.01
N THR A 202 -21.27 -15.68 -4.43
CA THR A 202 -21.35 -16.91 -5.24
C THR A 202 -21.47 -18.19 -4.41
N TYR A 203 -21.02 -18.20 -3.14
CA TYR A 203 -21.04 -19.37 -2.24
C TYR A 203 -21.26 -18.92 -0.78
N PRO A 204 -21.87 -19.72 0.13
CA PRO A 204 -22.54 -21.02 -0.06
C PRO A 204 -24.01 -20.95 -0.47
N ARG A 205 -24.63 -19.77 -0.55
CA ARG A 205 -26.09 -19.66 -0.69
C ARG A 205 -26.61 -18.87 -1.89
N GLY A 206 -25.74 -18.35 -2.77
CA GLY A 206 -26.16 -17.52 -3.90
C GLY A 206 -26.92 -16.28 -3.41
N GLY A 207 -26.21 -15.22 -3.06
CA GLY A 207 -26.80 -14.02 -2.46
C GLY A 207 -27.17 -12.94 -3.49
N ASP A 208 -27.89 -11.92 -3.01
CA ASP A 208 -28.20 -10.71 -3.79
C ASP A 208 -26.93 -10.02 -4.32
N ASP A 209 -26.93 -9.72 -5.61
CA ASP A 209 -25.91 -8.90 -6.27
C ASP A 209 -25.92 -7.46 -5.70
N ILE A 210 -24.79 -7.03 -5.16
CA ILE A 210 -24.56 -5.64 -4.74
C ILE A 210 -24.08 -4.84 -5.94
N ARG A 211 -24.98 -4.08 -6.55
CA ARG A 211 -24.65 -3.17 -7.66
C ARG A 211 -24.11 -1.85 -7.12
N LEU A 212 -22.90 -1.52 -7.52
CA LEU A 212 -22.13 -0.36 -7.09
C LEU A 212 -21.78 0.47 -8.32
N ARG A 213 -21.78 1.79 -8.16
CA ARG A 213 -21.37 2.77 -9.15
C ARG A 213 -20.14 3.51 -8.65
N ALA A 214 -19.11 3.55 -9.47
CA ALA A 214 -17.85 4.25 -9.23
C ALA A 214 -17.96 5.75 -9.58
N THR A 215 -16.94 6.51 -9.21
CA THR A 215 -16.90 7.97 -9.46
C THR A 215 -16.57 8.31 -10.91
N SER A 216 -15.86 7.42 -11.61
CA SER A 216 -15.46 7.57 -13.01
C SER A 216 -15.29 6.19 -13.67
N LEU A 217 -15.18 6.19 -14.99
CA LEU A 217 -14.95 4.96 -15.77
C LEU A 217 -13.59 4.33 -15.43
N GLN A 218 -12.57 5.15 -15.20
CA GLN A 218 -11.27 4.64 -14.75
C GLN A 218 -11.37 4.01 -13.35
N ASP A 219 -12.03 4.69 -12.41
CA ASP A 219 -12.22 4.17 -11.05
C ASP A 219 -13.02 2.86 -11.05
N CYS A 220 -14.02 2.73 -11.92
CA CYS A 220 -14.77 1.47 -12.13
C CYS A 220 -13.84 0.33 -12.54
N ARG A 221 -13.01 0.55 -13.58
CA ARG A 221 -12.02 -0.43 -14.05
C ARG A 221 -11.00 -0.76 -12.98
N ASP A 222 -10.51 0.23 -12.25
CA ASP A 222 -9.56 0.03 -11.16
C ASP A 222 -10.15 -0.83 -10.04
N TRP A 223 -11.42 -0.63 -9.69
CA TRP A 223 -12.13 -1.47 -8.71
C TRP A 223 -12.28 -2.91 -9.20
N ILE A 224 -12.73 -3.12 -10.44
CA ILE A 224 -12.89 -4.47 -11.02
C ILE A 224 -11.55 -5.20 -11.05
N ASN A 225 -10.50 -4.55 -11.58
CA ASN A 225 -9.16 -5.12 -11.67
C ASN A 225 -8.58 -5.45 -10.29
N ALA A 226 -8.76 -4.56 -9.31
CA ALA A 226 -8.27 -4.79 -7.96
C ALA A 226 -9.01 -5.96 -7.28
N LEU A 227 -10.34 -6.05 -7.43
CA LEU A 227 -11.14 -7.14 -6.87
C LEU A 227 -10.76 -8.50 -7.48
N GLU A 228 -10.68 -8.59 -8.81
CA GLU A 228 -10.29 -9.83 -9.50
C GLU A 228 -8.83 -10.22 -9.19
N GLY A 229 -7.93 -9.24 -9.16
CA GLY A 229 -6.53 -9.47 -8.78
C GLY A 229 -6.38 -9.99 -7.35
N ALA A 230 -7.10 -9.39 -6.38
CA ALA A 230 -7.08 -9.81 -4.99
C ALA A 230 -7.69 -11.21 -4.80
N LYS A 231 -8.79 -11.51 -5.48
CA LYS A 231 -9.43 -12.83 -5.49
C LYS A 231 -8.51 -13.89 -6.09
N GLN A 232 -7.85 -13.60 -7.19
CA GLN A 232 -6.88 -14.53 -7.80
C GLN A 232 -5.69 -14.76 -6.86
N ALA A 233 -5.21 -13.73 -6.17
CA ALA A 233 -4.17 -13.85 -5.17
C ALA A 233 -4.61 -14.75 -4.00
N GLU A 234 -5.79 -14.53 -3.40
CA GLU A 234 -6.29 -15.41 -2.32
C GLU A 234 -6.40 -16.87 -2.77
N LYS A 235 -6.89 -17.12 -4.00
CA LYS A 235 -6.98 -18.47 -4.57
C LYS A 235 -5.60 -19.15 -4.67
N ARG A 236 -4.56 -18.42 -5.07
CA ARG A 236 -3.17 -18.93 -5.12
C ARG A 236 -2.66 -19.29 -3.73
N TYR A 237 -2.95 -18.49 -2.71
CA TYR A 237 -2.57 -18.79 -1.33
C TYR A 237 -3.33 -19.99 -0.74
N ARG A 238 -4.61 -20.18 -1.11
CA ARG A 238 -5.43 -21.29 -0.61
C ARG A 238 -5.05 -22.65 -1.22
N HIS A 239 -4.57 -22.66 -2.47
CA HIS A 239 -4.19 -23.88 -3.18
C HIS A 239 -2.79 -23.77 -3.81
N PRO A 240 -1.71 -23.83 -3.01
CA PRO A 240 -0.34 -23.70 -3.53
C PRO A 240 0.04 -24.83 -4.51
N GLN A 241 -0.57 -26.01 -4.39
CA GLN A 241 -0.28 -27.19 -5.24
C GLN A 241 -0.99 -27.21 -6.60
N ALA A 242 -1.99 -26.35 -6.83
CA ALA A 242 -2.73 -26.35 -8.10
C ALA A 242 -1.93 -25.75 -9.28
N LEU A 243 -0.74 -25.20 -9.03
CA LEU A 243 0.13 -24.60 -10.05
C LEU A 243 1.29 -25.50 -10.48
N SER A 244 1.68 -26.52 -9.70
CA SER A 244 2.73 -27.46 -10.14
C SER A 244 2.23 -28.39 -11.24
N VAL A 245 0.94 -28.72 -11.24
CA VAL A 245 0.32 -29.62 -12.23
C VAL A 245 0.25 -28.98 -13.64
N TYR A 246 0.19 -27.64 -13.73
CA TYR A 246 0.23 -26.94 -15.02
C TYR A 246 1.64 -26.59 -15.49
N ALA A 247 2.63 -26.55 -14.60
CA ALA A 247 4.03 -26.36 -14.97
C ALA A 247 4.61 -27.65 -15.60
N GLU A 248 4.25 -28.82 -15.07
CA GLU A 248 4.70 -30.12 -15.62
C GLU A 248 4.00 -30.50 -16.94
N GLN A 249 2.85 -29.90 -17.27
CA GLN A 249 2.13 -30.17 -18.53
C GLN A 249 2.50 -29.23 -19.69
N ALA A 250 3.34 -28.22 -19.45
CA ALA A 250 3.85 -27.31 -20.48
C ALA A 250 5.24 -27.71 -21.01
N GLU A 251 5.85 -28.77 -20.45
CA GLU A 251 7.17 -29.30 -20.85
C GLU A 251 7.09 -30.67 -21.55
N VAL A 252 5.92 -31.08 -22.05
CA VAL A 252 5.74 -32.30 -22.87
C VAL A 252 5.18 -31.96 -24.25
#